data_AF-A0AAD7TGK5-F1
#
_entry.id   AF-A0AAD7TGK5-F1
#
_cell.length_a   1.000
_cell.length_b   1.000
_cell.length_c   1.000
_cell.angle_alpha   90.00
_cell.angle_beta   90.00
_cell.angle_gamma   90.00
#
_symmetry.space_group_name_H-M   'P 1'
#
loop_
_entity.id
_entity.type
_entity.pdbx_description
1 polymer ?
#
loop_
_entity_poly.entity_id
_entity_poly.type
_entity_poly.pdbx_seq_one_letter_code
_entity_poly.pdbx_strand_id
1 'polypeptide(L)'
;MGNSLEDWKRVPTTADAVFGIHLPYRPPKNPIGAFFWRRRVWLETTFGLCLFEPWEKILILTIFYLLLTLVFTGLYKFVPQQLPLLYKRLLYYFFGNEETDVTAMSVRHLVAGLVKLNASASAPAGVTVGPALSEL
;
A
#
# COMPACT_ATOMS: atom_id res chain seq x y z
N MET A 1 34.47 10.92 9.96
CA MET A 1 33.96 10.23 11.16
C MET A 1 34.86 10.61 12.32
N GLY A 2 34.34 11.32 13.32
CA GLY A 2 35.11 11.72 14.49
C GLY A 2 35.26 10.54 15.44
N ASN A 3 36.48 10.26 15.88
CA ASN A 3 36.75 9.14 16.80
C ASN A 3 36.56 9.61 18.26
N SER A 4 35.43 10.22 18.58
CA SER A 4 35.11 10.66 19.94
C SER A 4 34.25 9.60 20.64
N LEU A 5 34.61 9.27 21.88
CA LEU A 5 33.87 8.33 22.74
C LEU A 5 32.40 8.77 22.95
N GLU A 6 32.07 10.03 22.68
CA GLU A 6 30.70 10.54 22.77
C GLU A 6 29.79 10.02 21.64
N ASP A 7 30.37 9.66 20.49
CA ASP A 7 29.60 9.21 19.32
C ASP A 7 29.01 7.80 19.52
N TRP A 8 29.66 6.91 20.31
CA TRP A 8 29.08 5.60 20.64
C TRP A 8 27.82 5.73 21.53
N LYS A 9 27.68 6.87 22.23
CA LYS A 9 26.61 7.13 23.22
C LYS A 9 25.45 7.86 22.57
N ARG A 10 25.62 8.40 21.35
CA ARG A 10 24.56 9.08 20.62
C ARG A 10 23.40 8.11 20.33
N VAL A 11 22.22 8.54 20.74
CA VAL A 11 20.97 7.91 20.32
C VAL A 11 20.62 8.55 18.97
N PRO A 12 20.54 7.77 17.88
CA PRO A 12 20.24 8.32 16.57
C PRO A 12 18.82 8.92 16.59
N THR A 13 18.68 10.09 15.96
CA THR A 13 17.39 10.69 15.69
C THR A 13 16.58 9.75 14.78
N THR A 14 15.26 9.71 14.95
CA THR A 14 14.40 8.80 14.16
C THR A 14 14.53 9.03 12.65
N ALA A 15 14.70 10.28 12.21
CA ALA A 15 14.94 10.60 10.80
C ALA A 15 16.27 10.03 10.29
N ASP A 16 17.31 10.05 11.12
CA ASP A 16 18.63 9.52 10.77
C ASP A 16 18.61 7.98 10.71
N ALA A 17 17.86 7.33 11.62
CA ALA A 17 17.65 5.90 11.58
C ALA A 17 16.85 5.41 10.36
N VAL A 18 15.94 6.24 9.82
CA VAL A 18 15.07 5.86 8.70
C VAL A 18 15.67 6.28 7.35
N PHE A 19 16.24 7.48 7.25
CA PHE A 19 16.71 8.08 5.99
C PHE A 19 18.22 8.32 5.93
N GLY A 20 18.95 8.13 7.04
CA GLY A 20 20.41 8.30 7.05
C GLY A 20 21.09 7.33 6.10
N ILE A 21 22.12 7.78 5.39
CA ILE A 21 22.88 6.96 4.43
C ILE A 21 23.57 5.79 5.16
N HIS A 22 24.11 6.07 6.35
CA HIS A 22 24.69 5.08 7.24
C HIS A 22 23.64 4.57 8.21
N LEU A 23 23.51 3.24 8.30
CA LEU A 23 22.58 2.62 9.22
C LEU A 23 23.17 2.67 10.64
N PRO A 24 22.52 3.35 11.61
CA PRO A 24 23.00 3.32 12.99
C PRO A 24 22.79 1.92 13.59
N TYR A 25 23.79 1.44 14.33
CA TYR A 25 23.77 0.10 14.94
C TYR A 25 22.74 -0.05 16.08
N ARG A 26 22.22 1.07 16.59
CA ARG A 26 21.23 1.11 17.69
C ARG A 26 19.85 1.51 17.17
N PRO A 27 18.77 0.83 17.62
CA PRO A 27 17.42 1.29 17.34
C PRO A 27 17.14 2.63 18.05
N PRO A 28 16.38 3.54 17.42
CA PRO A 28 15.90 4.76 18.07
C PRO A 28 14.91 4.41 19.21
N LYS A 29 14.81 5.28 20.22
CA LYS A 29 13.93 5.06 21.39
C LYS A 29 12.43 5.01 21.05
N ASN A 30 12.03 5.57 19.92
CA ASN A 30 10.64 5.63 19.51
C ASN A 30 10.17 4.26 18.96
N PRO A 31 8.99 3.75 19.37
CA PRO A 31 8.52 2.42 18.96
C PRO A 31 8.30 2.31 17.44
N ILE A 32 7.73 3.36 16.83
CA ILE A 32 7.51 3.45 15.38
C ILE A 32 8.86 3.50 14.65
N GLY A 33 9.80 4.31 15.17
CA GLY A 33 11.16 4.38 14.63
C GLY A 33 11.90 3.05 14.72
N ALA A 34 11.74 2.31 15.82
CA ALA A 34 12.34 1.00 16.01
C ALA A 34 11.75 -0.05 15.04
N PHE A 35 10.45 0.04 14.73
CA PHE A 35 9.82 -0.82 13.73
C PHE A 35 10.39 -0.58 12.32
N PHE A 36 10.45 0.69 11.88
CA PHE A 36 11.03 1.03 10.59
C PHE A 36 12.52 0.68 10.50
N TRP A 37 13.26 0.90 11.58
CA TRP A 37 14.66 0.49 11.68
C TRP A 37 14.81 -1.03 11.50
N ARG A 38 13.99 -1.86 12.15
CA ARG A 38 14.01 -3.33 11.97
C ARG A 38 13.71 -3.73 10.53
N ARG A 39 12.69 -3.12 9.92
CA ARG A 39 12.31 -3.40 8.53
C ARG A 39 13.44 -3.03 7.56
N ARG A 40 14.10 -1.91 7.82
CA ARG A 40 15.25 -1.44 7.06
C ARG A 40 16.47 -2.36 7.22
N VAL A 41 16.84 -2.74 8.45
CA VAL A 41 17.93 -3.70 8.71
C VAL A 41 17.69 -5.03 7.99
N TRP A 42 16.45 -5.52 8.03
CA TRP A 42 16.07 -6.76 7.34
C TRP A 42 16.25 -6.63 5.82
N LEU A 43 15.76 -5.54 5.21
CA LEU A 43 15.96 -5.28 3.78
C LEU A 43 17.45 -5.16 3.43
N GLU A 44 18.23 -4.41 4.22
CA GLU A 44 19.67 -4.24 3.96
C GLU A 44 20.43 -5.58 4.05
N THR A 45 20.02 -6.47 4.95
CA THR A 45 20.63 -7.81 5.11
C THR A 45 20.20 -8.76 4.00
N THR A 46 18.90 -8.84 3.67
CA THR A 46 18.37 -9.77 2.66
C THR A 46 18.88 -9.46 1.25
N PHE A 47 19.00 -8.18 0.91
CA PHE A 47 19.51 -7.75 -0.40
C PHE A 47 21.03 -7.58 -0.44
N GLY A 48 21.75 -7.84 0.66
CA GLY A 48 23.20 -7.67 0.72
C GLY A 48 23.68 -6.22 0.54
N LEU A 49 22.81 -5.24 0.80
CA LEU A 49 23.09 -3.80 0.60
C LEU A 49 24.21 -3.26 1.51
N CYS A 50 24.63 -4.05 2.50
CA CYS A 50 25.77 -3.74 3.37
C CYS A 50 27.13 -3.78 2.65
N LEU A 51 27.21 -4.40 1.47
CA LEU A 51 28.46 -4.59 0.72
C LEU A 51 28.68 -3.52 -0.37
N PHE A 52 27.64 -2.78 -0.73
CA PHE A 52 27.67 -1.84 -1.86
C PHE A 52 28.05 -0.44 -1.42
N GLU A 53 28.63 0.33 -2.34
CA GLU A 53 28.90 1.74 -2.10
C GLU A 53 27.59 2.53 -1.94
N PRO A 54 27.59 3.68 -1.23
CA PRO A 54 26.38 4.46 -1.00
C PRO A 54 25.65 4.86 -2.28
N TRP A 55 26.37 5.09 -3.39
CA TRP A 55 25.77 5.46 -4.67
C TRP A 55 25.16 4.26 -5.40
N GLU A 56 25.79 3.09 -5.37
CA GLU A 56 25.28 1.84 -5.97
C GLU A 56 24.00 1.39 -5.27
N LYS A 57 23.97 1.51 -3.94
CA LYS A 57 22.78 1.26 -3.13
C LYS A 57 21.58 2.10 -3.60
N ILE A 58 21.80 3.37 -3.94
CA ILE A 58 20.73 4.25 -4.44
C ILE A 58 20.22 3.73 -5.79
N LEU A 59 21.09 3.32 -6.71
CA LEU A 59 20.67 2.77 -8.01
C LEU A 59 19.89 1.45 -7.88
N ILE A 60 20.33 0.55 -6.99
CA ILE A 60 19.64 -0.73 -6.78
C ILE A 60 18.24 -0.48 -6.20
N LEU A 61 18.13 0.43 -5.23
CA LEU A 61 16.84 0.80 -4.65
C LEU A 61 15.91 1.41 -5.70
N THR A 62 16.38 2.31 -6.56
CA THR A 62 15.53 2.93 -7.59
C THR A 62 15.03 1.90 -8.59
N ILE A 63 15.88 0.99 -9.05
CA ILE A 63 15.50 -0.12 -9.94
C ILE A 63 14.48 -1.02 -9.24
N PHE A 64 14.72 -1.40 -7.99
CA PHE A 64 13.80 -2.21 -7.22
C PHE A 64 12.42 -1.55 -7.04
N TYR A 65 12.37 -0.26 -6.72
CA TYR A 65 11.12 0.50 -6.64
C TYR A 65 10.42 0.60 -7.99
N LEU A 66 11.16 0.74 -9.09
CA LEU A 66 10.60 0.75 -10.45
C LEU A 66 9.98 -0.62 -10.79
N LEU A 67 10.67 -1.72 -10.54
CA LEU A 67 10.13 -3.07 -10.73
C LEU A 67 8.91 -3.29 -9.84
N LEU A 68 8.97 -2.88 -8.57
CA LEU A 68 7.88 -3.06 -7.63
C LEU A 68 6.64 -2.26 -8.07
N THR A 69 6.80 -1.00 -8.46
CA THR A 69 5.68 -0.18 -8.98
C THR A 69 5.12 -0.75 -10.28
N LEU A 70 5.96 -1.28 -11.17
CA LEU A 70 5.52 -1.98 -12.39
C LEU A 70 4.71 -3.24 -12.04
N VAL A 71 5.21 -4.07 -11.11
CA VAL A 71 4.51 -5.28 -10.64
C VAL A 71 3.19 -4.90 -9.97
N PHE A 72 3.17 -3.89 -9.10
CA PHE A 72 1.94 -3.44 -8.44
C PHE A 72 0.93 -2.89 -9.45
N THR A 73 1.39 -2.11 -10.43
CA THR A 73 0.51 -1.59 -11.50
C THR A 73 -0.03 -2.72 -12.36
N GLY A 74 0.82 -3.69 -12.69
CA GLY A 74 0.44 -4.92 -13.39
C GLY A 74 -0.58 -5.71 -12.59
N LEU A 75 -0.31 -5.97 -11.31
CA LEU A 75 -1.19 -6.69 -10.40
C LEU A 75 -2.54 -5.98 -10.26
N TYR A 76 -2.55 -4.67 -10.07
CA TYR A 76 -3.77 -3.87 -9.92
C TYR A 76 -4.65 -3.92 -11.18
N LYS A 77 -4.06 -3.99 -12.37
CA LYS A 77 -4.80 -4.14 -13.63
C LYS A 77 -5.16 -5.59 -13.95
N PHE A 78 -4.29 -6.54 -13.63
CA PHE A 78 -4.40 -7.94 -14.03
C PHE A 78 -5.28 -8.78 -13.09
N VAL A 79 -5.17 -8.54 -11.77
CA VAL A 79 -5.96 -9.25 -10.75
C VAL A 79 -7.47 -9.08 -10.91
N PRO A 80 -8.05 -7.87 -11.09
CA PRO A 80 -9.50 -7.73 -11.26
C PRO A 80 -10.05 -8.47 -12.47
N GLN A 81 -9.24 -8.65 -13.52
CA GLN A 81 -9.64 -9.36 -14.71
C GLN A 81 -9.74 -10.89 -14.50
N GLN A 82 -8.92 -11.46 -13.61
CA GLN A 82 -8.85 -12.91 -13.39
C GLN A 82 -9.63 -13.40 -12.16
N LEU A 83 -9.93 -12.49 -11.22
CA LEU A 83 -10.76 -12.74 -10.04
C LEU A 83 -12.06 -13.53 -10.32
N PRO A 84 -12.90 -13.19 -11.31
CA PRO A 84 -14.16 -13.90 -11.51
C PRO A 84 -13.99 -15.36 -11.96
N LEU A 85 -12.90 -15.69 -12.67
CA LEU A 85 -12.61 -17.06 -13.10
C LEU A 85 -12.03 -17.90 -11.95
N LEU A 86 -11.12 -17.33 -11.17
CA LEU A 86 -10.54 -17.98 -10.00
C LEU A 86 -11.58 -18.17 -8.90
N TYR A 87 -12.46 -17.19 -8.69
CA TYR A 87 -13.53 -17.26 -7.70
C TYR A 87 -14.50 -18.40 -7.97
N LYS A 88 -14.91 -18.60 -9.23
CA LYS A 88 -15.76 -19.74 -9.63
C LYS A 88 -15.11 -21.09 -9.33
N ARG A 89 -13.80 -21.22 -9.62
CA ARG A 89 -13.05 -22.45 -9.35
C ARG A 89 -12.86 -22.67 -7.85
N LEU A 90 -12.52 -21.63 -7.08
CA LEU A 90 -12.37 -21.71 -5.63
C LEU A 90 -13.70 -22.06 -4.95
N LEU A 91 -14.80 -21.47 -5.37
CA LEU A 91 -16.13 -21.83 -4.87
C LEU A 91 -16.49 -23.27 -5.19
N TYR A 92 -16.18 -23.75 -6.40
CA TYR A 92 -16.40 -25.15 -6.77
C TYR A 92 -15.63 -26.10 -5.85
N TYR A 93 -14.36 -25.82 -5.57
CA TYR A 93 -13.56 -26.66 -4.67
C TYR A 93 -13.94 -26.51 -3.19
N PHE A 94 -14.50 -25.36 -2.79
CA PHE A 94 -14.81 -25.09 -1.38
C PHE A 94 -16.22 -25.57 -0.97
N PHE A 95 -17.22 -25.40 -1.84
CA PHE A 95 -18.61 -25.79 -1.57
C PHE A 95 -19.01 -27.12 -2.20
N GLY A 96 -18.24 -27.64 -3.16
CA GLY A 96 -18.45 -28.96 -3.74
C GLY A 96 -19.76 -29.14 -4.51
N ASN A 97 -20.59 -28.09 -4.67
CA ASN A 97 -21.90 -28.18 -5.33
C ASN A 97 -22.13 -27.04 -6.33
N GLU A 98 -22.90 -27.37 -7.37
CA GLU A 98 -23.19 -26.59 -8.59
C GLU A 98 -24.10 -25.37 -8.33
N GLU A 99 -24.60 -25.20 -7.11
CA GLU A 99 -25.66 -24.26 -6.73
C GLU A 99 -25.20 -22.78 -6.63
N THR A 100 -24.12 -22.41 -7.33
CA THR A 100 -23.36 -21.16 -7.09
C THR A 100 -23.69 -19.99 -8.03
N ASP A 101 -24.73 -20.09 -8.87
CA ASP A 101 -25.22 -18.93 -9.62
C ASP A 101 -25.95 -17.91 -8.72
N VAL A 102 -26.60 -18.36 -7.64
CA VAL A 102 -27.35 -17.48 -6.72
C VAL A 102 -26.43 -16.62 -5.85
N THR A 103 -25.30 -17.16 -5.38
CA THR A 103 -24.37 -16.43 -4.50
C THR A 103 -23.57 -15.38 -5.26
N ALA A 104 -23.19 -15.67 -6.52
CA ALA A 104 -22.51 -14.72 -7.39
C ALA A 104 -23.41 -13.55 -7.82
N MET A 105 -24.71 -13.80 -8.03
CA MET A 105 -25.71 -12.75 -8.30
C MET A 105 -25.95 -11.88 -7.05
N SER A 106 -25.94 -12.48 -5.85
CA SER A 106 -26.15 -11.78 -4.58
C SER A 106 -25.01 -10.79 -4.26
N VAL A 107 -23.75 -11.20 -4.42
CA VAL A 107 -22.60 -10.29 -4.19
C VAL A 107 -22.61 -9.12 -5.18
N ARG A 108 -22.98 -9.37 -6.45
CA ARG A 108 -23.13 -8.31 -7.46
C ARG A 108 -24.22 -7.30 -7.10
N HIS A 109 -25.35 -7.77 -6.57
CA HIS A 109 -26.44 -6.89 -6.11
C HIS A 109 -26.02 -6.06 -4.89
N LEU A 110 -25.27 -6.63 -3.95
CA LEU A 110 -24.75 -5.91 -2.78
C LEU A 110 -23.72 -4.84 -3.17
N VAL A 111 -22.80 -5.16 -4.09
CA VAL A 111 -21.84 -4.19 -4.61
C VAL A 111 -22.56 -3.08 -5.40
N ALA A 112 -23.56 -3.41 -6.21
CA ALA A 112 -24.36 -2.42 -6.94
C ALA A 112 -25.17 -1.51 -5.99
N GLY A 113 -25.69 -2.05 -4.89
CA GLY A 113 -26.38 -1.27 -3.85
C GLY A 113 -25.45 -0.29 -3.14
N LEU A 114 -24.25 -0.73 -2.77
CA LEU A 114 -23.23 0.12 -2.14
C LEU A 114 -22.72 1.22 -3.09
N VAL A 115 -22.55 0.91 -4.38
CA VAL A 115 -22.17 1.90 -5.39
C VAL A 115 -23.27 2.96 -5.57
N LYS A 116 -24.55 2.56 -5.61
CA LYS A 116 -25.67 3.51 -5.66
C LYS A 116 -25.73 4.42 -4.43
N LEU A 117 -25.55 3.86 -3.24
CA LEU A 117 -25.52 4.65 -2.00
C LEU A 117 -24.36 5.65 -1.99
N ASN A 118 -23.18 5.23 -2.42
CA ASN A 118 -22.03 6.12 -2.53
C ASN A 118 -22.23 7.22 -3.59
N ALA A 119 -22.83 6.89 -4.73
CA ALA A 119 -23.18 7.87 -5.76
C ALA A 119 -24.25 8.88 -5.31
N SER A 120 -25.16 8.45 -4.43
CA SER A 120 -26.18 9.30 -3.81
C SER A 120 -25.56 10.24 -2.76
N ALA A 121 -24.51 9.80 -2.07
CA ALA A 121 -23.77 10.60 -1.09
C ALA A 121 -22.83 11.63 -1.73
N SER A 122 -22.43 11.43 -2.99
CA SER A 122 -21.59 12.37 -3.76
C SER A 122 -22.38 13.35 -4.63
N ALA A 123 -23.72 13.38 -4.55
CA ALA A 123 -24.50 14.39 -5.24
C ALA A 123 -24.16 15.78 -4.64
N PRO A 124 -23.59 16.72 -5.41
CA PRO A 124 -23.28 18.04 -4.88
C PRO A 124 -24.57 18.72 -4.46
N ALA A 125 -24.68 19.04 -3.17
CA ALA A 125 -25.67 19.97 -2.67
C ALA A 125 -25.42 21.34 -3.32
N GLY A 126 -26.10 21.61 -4.43
CA GLY A 126 -25.83 22.79 -5.24
C GLY A 126 -26.97 23.14 -6.18
N VAL A 127 -27.85 24.02 -5.68
CA VAL A 127 -28.74 24.92 -6.43
C VAL A 127 -30.00 24.29 -7.04
N THR A 128 -31.02 24.13 -6.20
CA THR A 128 -32.42 24.26 -6.63
C THR A 128 -32.70 25.73 -6.95
N VAL A 129 -32.63 26.13 -8.22
CA VAL A 129 -33.31 27.37 -8.65
C VAL A 129 -34.80 27.03 -8.67
N GLY A 130 -35.55 27.52 -7.69
CA GLY A 130 -37.00 27.38 -7.63
C GLY A 130 -37.67 28.06 -8.82
N PRO A 131 -38.83 27.57 -9.29
CA PRO A 131 -39.59 28.29 -10.30
C PRO A 131 -40.11 29.57 -9.66
N ALA A 132 -39.52 30.70 -10.04
CA ALA A 132 -40.07 32.00 -9.70
C ALA A 132 -41.47 32.12 -10.32
N LEU A 133 -42.40 32.50 -9.46
CA LEU A 133 -43.81 32.70 -9.71
C LEU A 133 -44.07 33.69 -10.84
N SER A 134 -45.26 33.51 -11.43
CA SER A 134 -46.04 34.37 -12.32
C SER A 134 -46.03 35.87 -12.01
N GLU A 135 -46.53 36.64 -13.00
CA GLU A 135 -47.01 38.04 -12.98
C GLU A 135 -46.09 39.08 -13.65
N LEU A 136 -46.11 39.09 -15.00
CA LEU A 136 -46.50 40.26 -15.81
C LEU A 136 -47.22 39.78 -17.07
#